data_AF-A0A1V6KCD8-F1
#
_entry.id   AF-A0A1V6KCD8-F1
#
_cell.length_a   1.000
_cell.length_b   1.000
_cell.length_c   1.000
_cell.angle_alpha   90.00
_cell.angle_beta   90.00
_cell.angle_gamma   90.00
#
_symmetry.space_group_name_H-M   'P 1'
#
loop_
_entity.id
_entity.type
_entity.pdbx_description
1 polymer ?
#
loop_
_entity_poly.entity_id
_entity_poly.type
_entity_poly.pdbx_seq_one_letter_code
_entity_poly.pdbx_strand_id
1 'polypeptide(L)'
;MKKNGAEIIHLATGLVVGYPPCPRLEEFRKFIPAKYGMQVVIGTHPIPKSYYETHSQLGTWKSEIWGERIKAVITDEETRIAYN
;
A
#
# COMPACT_ATOMS: atom_id res chain seq x y z
N MET A 1 -1.78 17.17 10.55
CA MET A 1 -0.69 16.18 10.64
C MET A 1 0.67 16.85 10.79
N LYS A 2 1.25 17.49 9.76
CA LYS A 2 2.57 18.14 9.89
C LYS A 2 2.64 19.20 11.00
N LYS A 3 1.65 20.07 11.08
CA LYS A 3 1.53 21.08 12.17
C LYS A 3 1.40 20.46 13.58
N ASN A 4 1.09 19.17 13.66
CA ASN A 4 0.95 18.42 14.91
C ASN A 4 2.18 17.51 15.15
N GLY A 5 3.29 17.71 14.43
CA GLY A 5 4.53 16.95 14.60
C GLY A 5 4.64 15.65 13.79
N ALA A 6 3.68 15.35 12.90
CA ALA A 6 3.83 14.16 12.05
C ALA A 6 4.94 14.35 11.01
N GLU A 7 5.78 13.32 10.84
CA GLU A 7 6.90 13.30 9.90
C GLU A 7 6.66 12.36 8.71
N ILE A 8 5.87 11.30 8.93
CA ILE A 8 5.60 10.24 7.96
C ILE A 8 4.09 10.14 7.71
N ILE A 9 3.69 9.99 6.45
CA ILE A 9 2.33 9.61 6.03
C ILE A 9 2.35 8.16 5.55
N HIS A 10 1.46 7.36 6.11
CA HIS A 10 1.14 6.04 5.59
C HIS A 10 -0.07 6.13 4.66
N LEU A 11 0.08 5.67 3.42
CA LEU A 11 -1.04 5.49 2.50
C LEU A 11 -1.78 4.21 2.87
N ALA A 12 -3.11 4.25 2.95
CA ALA A 12 -3.90 3.10 3.40
C ALA A 12 -3.65 1.85 2.53
N THR A 13 -3.57 0.67 3.15
CA THR A 13 -3.44 -0.60 2.43
C THR A 13 -4.62 -0.82 1.46
N GLY A 14 -5.80 -0.29 1.75
CA GLY A 14 -6.93 -0.28 0.81
C GLY A 14 -6.63 0.40 -0.54
N LEU A 15 -5.64 1.29 -0.64
CA LEU A 15 -5.22 1.88 -1.91
C LEU A 15 -4.44 0.91 -2.79
N VAL A 16 -3.84 -0.15 -2.22
CA VAL A 16 -3.13 -1.18 -2.98
C VAL A 16 -3.99 -2.40 -3.31
N VAL A 17 -5.04 -2.68 -2.53
CA VAL A 17 -5.89 -3.86 -2.72
C VAL A 17 -7.37 -3.58 -3.00
N GLY A 18 -7.81 -2.32 -2.98
CA GLY A 18 -9.16 -1.96 -3.39
C GLY A 18 -9.42 -2.37 -4.85
N TYR A 19 -10.69 -2.54 -5.24
CA TYR A 19 -11.06 -2.94 -6.60
C TYR A 19 -11.59 -1.74 -7.41
N PRO A 20 -10.84 -1.26 -8.43
CA PRO A 20 -9.46 -1.59 -8.79
C PRO A 20 -8.42 -0.92 -7.87
N PRO A 21 -7.16 -1.40 -7.82
CA PRO A 21 -6.10 -0.75 -7.05
C PRO A 21 -5.94 0.70 -7.46
N CYS A 22 -5.58 1.57 -6.52
CA CYS A 22 -5.59 3.01 -6.77
C CYS A 22 -4.65 3.37 -7.94
N PRO A 23 -5.17 3.92 -9.05
CA PRO A 23 -4.34 4.27 -10.20
C PRO A 23 -3.43 5.47 -9.91
N ARG A 24 -3.76 6.25 -8.87
CA ARG A 24 -3.07 7.50 -8.49
C ARG A 24 -2.06 7.35 -7.36
N LEU A 25 -1.71 6.11 -7.00
CA LEU A 25 -0.86 5.82 -5.84
C LEU A 25 0.52 6.52 -5.94
N GLU A 26 1.10 6.55 -7.13
CA GLU A 26 2.42 7.13 -7.35
C GLU A 26 2.40 8.66 -7.31
N GLU A 27 1.31 9.26 -7.78
CA GLU A 27 1.06 10.69 -7.70
C GLU A 27 1.01 11.13 -6.24
N PHE A 28 0.37 10.37 -5.35
CA PHE A 28 0.39 10.67 -3.92
C PHE A 28 1.80 10.56 -3.32
N ARG A 29 2.57 9.53 -3.70
CA ARG A 29 3.97 9.36 -3.26
C ARG A 29 4.89 10.48 -3.71
N LYS A 30 4.61 11.12 -4.84
CA LYS A 30 5.39 12.27 -5.34
C LYS A 30 4.89 13.59 -4.78
N PHE A 31 3.58 13.78 -4.74
CA PHE A 31 2.94 15.04 -4.36
C PHE A 31 3.14 15.37 -2.88
N ILE A 32 2.97 14.40 -1.98
CA ILE A 32 3.03 14.66 -0.53
C ILE A 32 4.44 15.10 -0.11
N PRO A 33 5.54 14.43 -0.50
CA PRO A 33 6.89 14.92 -0.21
C PRO A 33 7.17 16.27 -0.88
N ALA A 34 6.77 16.47 -2.14
CA ALA A 34 7.04 17.72 -2.85
C ALA A 34 6.33 18.93 -2.22
N LYS A 35 5.05 18.79 -1.83
CA LYS A 35 4.25 19.88 -1.28
C LYS A 35 4.45 20.08 0.22
N TYR A 36 4.62 19.00 0.97
CA TYR A 36 4.61 19.04 2.43
C TYR A 36 5.96 18.68 3.05
N GLY A 37 6.94 18.19 2.30
CA GLY A 37 8.24 17.77 2.83
C GLY A 37 8.12 16.64 3.86
N MET A 38 7.17 15.73 3.66
CA MET A 38 6.92 14.58 4.54
C MET A 38 7.28 13.29 3.83
N GLN A 39 7.76 12.29 4.57
CA GLN A 39 7.99 10.97 4.02
C GLN A 39 6.65 10.26 3.76
N VAL A 40 6.61 9.43 2.72
CA VAL A 40 5.45 8.59 2.40
C VAL A 40 5.83 7.12 2.39
N VAL A 41 5.05 6.32 3.11
CA VAL A 41 5.11 4.85 3.12
C VAL A 41 3.81 4.31 2.56
N ILE A 42 3.88 3.27 1.73
CA ILE A 42 2.69 2.57 1.27
C ILE A 42 2.30 1.54 2.32
N GLY A 43 1.04 1.57 2.73
CA GLY A 43 0.46 0.60 3.63
C GLY A 43 0.34 1.06 5.07
N THR A 44 -0.74 0.62 5.70
CA THR A 44 -1.06 0.83 7.11
C THR A 44 -1.12 -0.47 7.90
N HIS A 45 -1.37 -1.58 7.22
CA HIS A 45 -1.46 -2.92 7.79
C HIS A 45 -1.16 -3.98 6.70
N PRO A 46 -0.93 -5.25 7.07
CA PRO A 46 -0.74 -6.34 6.10
C PRO A 46 -1.89 -6.48 5.10
N ILE A 47 -1.58 -7.01 3.90
CA ILE A 47 -2.61 -7.37 2.92
C ILE A 47 -3.38 -8.60 3.42
N PRO A 48 -4.72 -8.52 3.59
CA PRO A 48 -5.53 -9.68 3.95
C PRO A 48 -5.40 -10.84 2.95
N LYS A 49 -5.47 -12.09 3.44
CA LYS A 49 -5.33 -13.30 2.61
C LYS A 49 -6.27 -13.32 1.40
N SER A 50 -7.55 -13.01 1.59
CA SER A 50 -8.59 -12.97 0.54
C SER A 50 -8.26 -12.00 -0.59
N TYR A 51 -7.75 -10.81 -0.25
CA TYR A 51 -7.32 -9.81 -1.21
C TYR A 51 -6.04 -10.24 -1.94
N TYR A 52 -5.07 -10.79 -1.21
CA TYR A 52 -3.85 -11.30 -1.81
C TYR A 52 -4.15 -12.38 -2.87
N GLU A 53 -5.03 -13.33 -2.56
CA GLU A 53 -5.42 -14.41 -3.46
C GLU A 53 -6.18 -13.90 -4.68
N THR A 54 -7.15 -13.01 -4.49
CA THR A 54 -7.93 -12.42 -5.60
C THR A 54 -7.01 -11.70 -6.59
N HIS A 55 -6.09 -10.85 -6.10
CA HIS A 55 -5.13 -10.17 -6.96
C HIS A 55 -4.07 -11.09 -7.57
N SER A 56 -3.75 -12.22 -6.93
CA SER A 56 -2.90 -13.26 -7.51
C SER A 56 -3.58 -13.91 -8.71
N GLN A 57 -4.88 -14.25 -8.59
CA GLN A 57 -5.68 -14.80 -9.68
C GLN A 57 -5.83 -13.81 -10.84
N LEU A 58 -6.04 -12.52 -10.53
CA LEU A 58 -6.09 -11.44 -11.53
C LEU A 58 -4.73 -11.09 -12.13
N GLY A 59 -3.63 -11.69 -11.64
CA GLY A 59 -2.28 -11.41 -12.11
C GLY A 59 -1.76 -10.03 -11.76
N THR A 60 -2.38 -9.31 -10.82
CA THR A 60 -1.96 -7.95 -10.41
C THR A 60 -0.51 -7.96 -9.90
N TRP A 61 -0.15 -8.97 -9.11
CA TRP A 61 1.19 -9.11 -8.53
C TRP A 61 2.27 -9.52 -9.53
N LYS A 62 1.92 -9.90 -10.77
CA LYS A 62 2.90 -10.18 -11.82
C LYS A 62 3.56 -8.90 -12.36
N SER A 63 2.96 -7.75 -12.10
CA SER A 63 3.56 -6.45 -12.44
C SER A 63 4.67 -6.12 -11.43
N GLU A 64 5.88 -5.87 -11.93
CA GLU A 64 7.02 -5.44 -11.12
C GLU A 64 6.69 -4.19 -10.28
N ILE A 65 5.97 -3.23 -10.88
CA ILE A 65 5.53 -2.02 -10.20
C ILE A 65 4.65 -2.35 -8.98
N TRP A 66 3.73 -3.31 -9.09
CA TRP A 66 2.90 -3.72 -7.96
C TRP A 66 3.68 -4.53 -6.93
N GLY A 67 4.60 -5.40 -7.38
CA GLY A 67 5.53 -6.11 -6.50
C GLY A 67 6.32 -5.16 -5.60
N GLU A 68 6.87 -4.09 -6.17
CA GLU A 68 7.57 -3.04 -5.43
C GLU A 68 6.65 -2.29 -4.44
N ARG A 69 5.43 -1.95 -4.89
CA ARG A 69 4.47 -1.16 -4.08
C ARG A 69 3.99 -1.88 -2.83
N ILE A 70 3.94 -3.20 -2.83
CA ILE A 70 3.41 -3.98 -1.71
C ILE A 70 4.49 -4.47 -0.74
N LYS A 71 5.78 -4.23 -0.98
CA LYS A 71 6.89 -4.74 -0.15
C LYS A 71 6.72 -4.51 1.35
N ALA A 72 6.16 -3.37 1.75
CA ALA A 72 5.96 -3.02 3.16
C ALA A 72 4.74 -3.70 3.81
N VAL A 73 3.85 -4.32 3.03
CA VAL A 73 2.57 -4.89 3.49
C VAL A 73 2.33 -6.33 3.07
N ILE A 74 3.20 -6.90 2.22
CA ILE A 74 3.23 -8.33 1.93
C ILE A 74 3.99 -9.04 3.06
N THR A 75 3.26 -9.65 3.97
CA THR A 75 3.81 -10.35 5.15
C THR A 75 3.93 -11.86 4.92
N ASP A 76 4.25 -12.65 5.93
CA ASP A 76 4.09 -14.10 5.90
C ASP A 76 2.59 -14.50 5.82
N GLU A 77 2.33 -15.78 5.53
CA GLU A 77 0.99 -16.30 5.35
C GLU A 77 0.14 -16.31 6.62
N GLU A 78 0.73 -16.62 7.78
CA GLU A 78 0.03 -16.63 9.06
C GLU A 78 -0.50 -15.23 9.38
N THR A 79 0.34 -14.21 9.24
CA THR A 79 -0.06 -12.81 9.40
C THR A 79 -1.16 -12.41 8.42
N ARG A 80 -1.08 -12.83 7.14
CA ARG A 80 -2.15 -12.51 6.16
C ARG A 80 -3.49 -13.16 6.51
N ILE A 81 -3.47 -14.37 7.06
CA ILE A 81 -4.67 -15.09 7.51
C ILE A 81 -5.28 -14.37 8.71
N ALA A 82 -4.47 -13.89 9.65
CA ALA A 82 -4.93 -13.16 10.84
C ALA A 82 -5.61 -11.81 10.50
N TYR A 83 -5.23 -11.20 9.37
CA TYR A 83 -5.78 -9.92 8.88
C TYR A 83 -6.94 -10.07 7.88
N ASN A 84 -7.48 -11.28 7.73
CA ASN A 84 -8.54 -11.57 6.78
C ASN A 84 -9.92 -11.10 7.21
#